data_AF-A0A814U575-F1
#
_entry.id   AF-A0A814U575-F1
#
_cell.length_a   1.000
_cell.length_b   1.000
_cell.length_c   1.000
_cell.angle_alpha   90.00
_cell.angle_beta   90.00
_cell.angle_gamma   90.00
#
_symmetry.space_group_name_H-M   'P 1'
#
loop_
_entity.id
_entity.type
_entity.pdbx_description
1 polymer ?
#
loop_
_entity_poly.entity_id
_entity_poly.type
_entity_poly.pdbx_seq_one_letter_code
_entity_poly.pdbx_strand_id
1 'polypeptide(L)'
;MGLSENDVAKQIQQMISFIQQEAAEKVEEIEAKAEEEFNIEKSRLVSQQRVKIIEYYDKKEKQIELQRKIQHSNLANASRLAILKARDDYVQTLKEEGRKQLSILTQDRSKYKTILANLIAQGLFLLMEKDVTIRCRRNDRDLVQELIPDAINKYKQELKQKDLKITIDEKNFLPDDSAGGVELYAMGGKIKVSNTIEARLSMIFNQILPEIREKLFGVNQNRKYHD
;
A
#
# COMPACT_ATOMS: atom_id res chain seq x y z
N MET A 1 -98.56 43.80 53.01
CA MET A 1 -97.90 43.06 51.91
C MET A 1 -97.08 44.06 51.11
N GLY A 2 -95.76 43.95 51.19
CA GLY A 2 -94.81 44.87 50.56
C GLY A 2 -93.54 44.90 51.41
N LEU A 3 -92.43 44.39 50.89
CA LEU A 3 -91.13 44.53 51.56
C LEU A 3 -90.78 46.01 51.69
N SER A 4 -90.06 46.39 52.75
CA SER A 4 -89.60 47.78 52.91
C SER A 4 -88.52 48.09 51.87
N GLU A 5 -88.44 49.33 51.37
CA GLU A 5 -87.43 49.74 50.38
C GLU A 5 -85.99 49.44 50.83
N ASN A 6 -85.73 49.47 52.14
CA ASN A 6 -84.43 49.11 52.72
C ASN A 6 -84.11 47.61 52.62
N ASP A 7 -85.12 46.74 52.66
CA ASP A 7 -84.94 45.29 52.50
C ASP A 7 -84.68 44.93 51.03
N VAL A 8 -85.34 45.65 50.10
CA VAL A 8 -85.10 45.54 48.66
C VAL A 8 -83.69 46.01 48.30
N ALA A 9 -83.22 47.13 48.86
CA ALA A 9 -81.86 47.62 48.65
C ALA A 9 -80.78 46.63 49.17
N LYS A 10 -81.01 46.01 50.33
CA LYS A 10 -80.12 44.97 50.88
C LYS A 10 -80.08 43.71 50.00
N GLN A 11 -81.22 43.27 49.47
CA GLN A 11 -81.26 42.14 48.53
C GLN A 11 -80.51 42.45 47.23
N ILE A 12 -80.68 43.65 46.66
CA ILE A 12 -79.93 44.08 45.47
C ILE A 12 -78.43 44.10 45.76
N GLN A 13 -78.01 44.59 46.93
CA GLN A 13 -76.60 44.61 47.31
C GLN A 13 -76.02 43.20 47.50
N GLN A 14 -76.79 42.27 48.08
CA GLN A 14 -76.41 40.85 48.14
C GLN A 14 -76.29 40.22 46.75
N MET A 15 -77.20 40.54 45.82
CA MET A 15 -77.12 40.07 44.44
C MET A 15 -75.88 40.63 43.72
N ILE A 16 -75.54 41.91 43.92
CA ILE A 16 -74.32 42.52 43.36
C ILE A 16 -73.06 41.83 43.92
N SER A 17 -73.00 41.61 45.24
CA SER A 17 -71.88 40.89 45.86
C SER A 17 -71.73 39.46 45.35
N PHE A 18 -72.84 38.76 45.11
CA PHE A 18 -72.82 37.43 44.51
C PHE A 18 -72.26 37.46 43.08
N ILE A 19 -72.70 38.40 42.24
CA ILE A 19 -72.19 38.57 40.88
C ILE A 19 -70.68 38.88 40.90
N GLN A 20 -70.23 39.72 41.83
CA GLN A 20 -68.81 40.05 41.97
C GLN A 20 -67.98 38.83 42.42
N GLN A 21 -68.50 38.04 43.36
CA GLN A 21 -67.84 36.82 43.81
C GLN A 21 -67.77 35.76 42.70
N GLU A 22 -68.87 35.53 41.99
CA GLU A 22 -68.92 34.60 40.85
C GLU A 22 -67.95 35.04 39.73
N ALA A 23 -67.86 36.34 39.47
CA ALA A 23 -66.88 36.86 38.52
C ALA A 23 -65.43 36.65 38.99
N ALA A 24 -65.15 36.86 40.29
CA ALA A 24 -63.81 36.65 40.86
C ALA A 24 -63.40 35.17 40.83
N GLU A 25 -64.29 34.26 41.21
CA GLU A 25 -64.05 32.80 41.14
C GLU A 25 -63.80 32.37 39.69
N LYS A 26 -64.52 32.95 38.72
CA LYS A 26 -64.32 32.65 37.30
C LYS A 26 -63.00 33.17 36.76
N VAL A 27 -62.53 34.31 37.24
CA VAL A 27 -61.19 34.81 36.89
C VAL A 27 -60.11 33.88 37.45
N GLU A 28 -60.22 33.48 38.71
CA GLU A 28 -59.27 32.57 39.35
C GLU A 28 -59.24 31.20 38.65
N GLU A 29 -60.40 30.67 38.23
CA GLU A 29 -60.48 29.44 37.45
C GLU A 29 -59.78 29.57 36.09
N ILE A 30 -59.95 30.69 35.39
CA ILE A 30 -59.30 30.95 34.10
C ILE A 30 -57.78 31.06 34.28
N GLU A 31 -57.32 31.77 35.31
CA GLU A 31 -55.89 31.93 35.58
C GLU A 31 -55.24 30.59 35.94
N ALA A 32 -55.87 29.80 36.81
CA ALA A 32 -55.38 28.46 37.18
C ALA A 32 -55.29 27.54 35.96
N LYS A 33 -56.31 27.55 35.07
CA LYS A 33 -56.29 26.79 33.82
C LYS A 33 -55.22 27.26 32.86
N ALA A 34 -55.04 28.58 32.72
CA ALA A 34 -54.01 29.14 31.85
C ALA A 34 -52.60 28.76 32.32
N GLU A 35 -52.35 28.74 33.63
CA GLU A 35 -51.08 28.32 34.20
C GLU A 35 -50.82 26.82 34.01
N GLU A 36 -51.85 25.98 34.20
CA GLU A 36 -51.76 24.54 33.93
C GLU A 36 -51.45 24.26 32.45
N GLU A 37 -52.19 24.87 31.52
CA GLU A 37 -51.96 24.74 30.08
C GLU A 37 -50.57 25.25 29.67
N PHE A 38 -50.12 26.38 30.22
CA PHE A 38 -48.78 26.91 29.98
C PHE A 38 -47.70 25.92 30.39
N ASN A 39 -47.82 25.33 31.57
CA ASN A 39 -46.84 24.37 32.08
C ASN A 39 -46.82 23.07 31.26
N ILE A 40 -47.99 22.60 30.81
CA ILE A 40 -48.11 21.44 29.91
C ILE A 40 -47.44 21.74 28.56
N GLU A 41 -47.78 22.86 27.91
CA GLU A 41 -47.23 23.21 26.60
C GLU A 41 -45.73 23.49 26.65
N LYS A 42 -45.26 24.22 27.67
CA LYS A 42 -43.82 24.42 27.90
C LYS A 42 -43.09 23.09 28.05
N SER A 43 -43.62 22.18 28.87
CA SER A 43 -43.01 20.85 29.08
C SER A 43 -43.00 20.03 27.80
N ARG A 44 -44.08 20.09 27.01
CA ARG A 44 -44.21 19.42 25.71
C ARG A 44 -43.16 19.94 24.72
N LEU A 45 -43.03 21.26 24.57
CA LEU A 45 -42.06 21.89 23.67
C LEU A 45 -40.62 21.56 24.07
N VAL A 46 -40.29 21.66 25.36
CA VAL A 46 -38.95 21.32 25.88
C VAL A 46 -38.63 19.86 25.64
N SER A 47 -39.58 18.94 25.93
CA SER A 47 -39.39 17.51 25.70
C SER A 47 -39.15 17.20 24.22
N GLN A 48 -39.96 17.77 23.31
CA GLN A 48 -39.80 17.58 21.87
C GLN A 48 -38.43 18.07 21.36
N GLN A 49 -37.97 19.24 21.81
CA GLN A 49 -36.65 19.74 21.41
C GLN A 49 -35.51 18.93 22.03
N ARG A 50 -35.68 18.45 23.28
CA ARG A 50 -34.69 17.60 23.94
C ARG A 50 -34.48 16.30 23.15
N VAL A 51 -35.53 15.66 22.66
CA VAL A 51 -35.41 14.45 21.81
C VAL A 51 -34.61 14.74 20.55
N LYS A 52 -34.90 15.86 19.85
CA LYS A 52 -34.13 16.26 18.66
C LYS A 52 -32.65 16.50 18.95
N ILE A 53 -32.34 17.11 20.09
CA ILE A 53 -30.96 17.35 20.52
C ILE A 53 -30.26 16.02 20.80
N ILE A 54 -30.91 15.09 21.51
CA ILE A 54 -30.34 13.75 21.78
C ILE A 54 -30.05 13.03 20.46
N GLU A 55 -31.01 12.95 19.54
CA GLU A 55 -30.81 12.30 18.24
C GLU A 55 -29.68 12.93 17.42
N TYR A 56 -29.52 14.25 17.48
CA TYR A 56 -28.44 14.95 16.80
C TYR A 56 -27.06 14.59 17.38
N TYR A 57 -26.95 14.57 18.72
CA TYR A 57 -25.70 14.20 19.38
C TYR A 57 -25.38 12.71 19.23
N ASP A 58 -26.37 11.82 19.28
CA ASP A 58 -26.19 10.38 19.02
C ASP A 58 -25.60 10.13 17.62
N LYS A 59 -26.10 10.86 16.60
CA LYS A 59 -25.54 10.78 15.23
C LYS A 59 -24.11 11.29 15.18
N LYS A 60 -23.83 12.42 15.82
CA LYS A 60 -22.46 12.97 15.90
C LYS A 60 -21.49 12.03 16.62
N GLU A 61 -21.91 11.44 17.73
CA GLU A 61 -21.09 10.51 18.50
C GLU A 61 -20.73 9.27 17.66
N LYS A 62 -21.73 8.65 17.02
CA LYS A 62 -21.51 7.53 16.10
C LYS A 62 -20.58 7.88 14.95
N GLN A 63 -20.71 9.09 14.38
CA GLN A 63 -19.83 9.55 13.31
C GLN A 63 -18.38 9.72 13.79
N ILE A 64 -18.18 10.31 14.97
CA ILE A 64 -16.86 10.48 15.57
C ILE A 64 -16.24 9.12 15.90
N GLU A 65 -17.00 8.18 16.44
CA GLU A 65 -16.52 6.84 16.74
C GLU A 65 -16.07 6.10 15.47
N LEU A 66 -16.89 6.18 14.41
CA LEU A 66 -16.53 5.62 13.10
C LEU A 66 -15.26 6.28 12.54
N GLN A 67 -15.17 7.61 12.59
CA GLN A 67 -14.00 8.33 12.11
C GLN A 67 -12.73 7.96 12.89
N ARG A 68 -12.82 7.80 14.22
CA ARG A 68 -11.71 7.32 15.05
C ARG A 68 -11.26 5.92 14.63
N LYS A 69 -12.20 5.00 14.38
CA LYS A 69 -11.89 3.64 13.89
C LYS A 69 -11.18 3.67 12.52
N ILE A 70 -11.66 4.50 11.60
CA ILE A 70 -11.04 4.68 10.28
C ILE A 70 -9.63 5.25 10.42
N GLN A 71 -9.45 6.30 11.22
CA GLN A 71 -8.13 6.92 11.46
C GLN A 71 -7.15 5.93 12.08
N HIS A 72 -7.59 5.17 13.07
CA HIS A 72 -6.76 4.15 13.70
C HIS A 72 -6.33 3.07 12.70
N SER A 73 -7.27 2.59 11.87
CA SER A 73 -6.98 1.60 10.82
C SER A 73 -6.01 2.15 9.77
N ASN A 74 -6.21 3.39 9.32
CA ASN A 74 -5.33 4.06 8.37
C ASN A 74 -3.91 4.22 8.93
N LEU A 75 -3.78 4.63 10.19
CA LEU A 75 -2.49 4.77 10.85
C LEU A 75 -1.79 3.42 11.01
N ALA A 76 -2.51 2.38 11.43
CA ALA A 76 -1.96 1.03 11.54
C ALA A 76 -1.47 0.51 10.17
N ASN A 77 -2.24 0.73 9.10
CA ASN A 77 -1.84 0.35 7.75
C ASN A 77 -0.63 1.15 7.25
N ALA A 78 -0.59 2.46 7.50
CA ALA A 78 0.55 3.31 7.14
C ALA A 78 1.84 2.84 7.84
N SER A 79 1.78 2.54 9.14
CA SER A 79 2.90 1.98 9.90
C SER A 79 3.33 0.62 9.35
N ARG A 80 2.37 -0.26 8.99
CA ARG A 80 2.66 -1.56 8.37
C ARG A 80 3.40 -1.40 7.04
N LEU A 81 2.93 -0.50 6.18
CA LEU A 81 3.56 -0.21 4.88
C LEU A 81 4.96 0.39 5.05
N ALA A 82 5.16 1.26 6.03
CA ALA A 82 6.47 1.83 6.33
C ALA A 82 7.48 0.73 6.72
N ILE A 83 7.08 -0.24 7.55
CA ILE A 83 7.93 -1.37 7.92
C ILE A 83 8.24 -2.25 6.70
N LEU A 84 7.24 -2.55 5.87
CA LEU A 84 7.43 -3.36 4.66
C LEU A 84 8.38 -2.68 3.67
N LYS A 85 8.24 -1.36 3.49
CA LYS A 85 9.14 -0.57 2.65
C LYS A 85 10.57 -0.59 3.18
N ALA A 86 10.76 -0.33 4.48
CA ALA A 86 12.08 -0.39 5.08
C ALA A 86 12.75 -1.77 4.91
N ARG A 87 11.96 -2.87 5.06
CA ARG A 87 12.46 -4.22 4.81
C ARG A 87 12.91 -4.42 3.35
N ASP A 88 12.12 -3.96 2.39
CA ASP A 88 12.48 -4.03 0.97
C ASP A 88 13.73 -3.19 0.69
N ASP A 89 13.83 -1.97 1.22
CA ASP A 89 14.99 -1.10 1.07
C ASP A 89 16.29 -1.77 1.59
N TYR A 90 16.23 -2.50 2.71
CA TYR A 90 17.37 -3.29 3.21
C TYR A 90 17.75 -4.43 2.27
N VAL A 91 16.77 -5.14 1.72
CA VAL A 91 17.00 -6.22 0.76
C VAL A 91 17.60 -5.68 -0.53
N GLN A 92 17.13 -4.54 -1.04
CA GLN A 92 17.74 -3.88 -2.21
C GLN A 92 19.16 -3.41 -1.93
N THR A 93 19.42 -2.84 -0.74
CA THR A 93 20.78 -2.44 -0.34
C THR A 93 21.73 -3.64 -0.35
N LEU A 94 21.30 -4.80 0.17
CA LEU A 94 22.08 -6.04 0.13
C LEU A 94 22.35 -6.51 -1.30
N LYS A 95 21.37 -6.39 -2.20
CA LYS A 95 21.54 -6.70 -3.63
C LYS A 95 22.59 -5.78 -4.28
N GLU A 96 22.56 -4.49 -3.95
CA GLU A 96 23.53 -3.51 -4.44
C GLU A 96 24.94 -3.76 -3.89
N GLU A 97 25.08 -4.11 -2.62
CA GLU A 97 26.36 -4.53 -2.04
C GLU A 97 26.91 -5.78 -2.73
N GLY A 98 26.04 -6.76 -3.00
CA GLY A 98 26.40 -7.93 -3.80
C GLY A 98 26.90 -7.56 -5.20
N ARG A 99 26.25 -6.61 -5.88
CA ARG A 99 26.70 -6.07 -7.18
C ARG A 99 28.07 -5.41 -7.07
N LYS A 100 28.32 -4.61 -6.02
CA LYS A 100 29.62 -3.95 -5.80
C LYS A 100 30.74 -4.98 -5.58
N GLN A 101 30.50 -6.03 -4.80
CA GLN A 101 31.47 -7.10 -4.58
C GLN A 101 31.79 -7.86 -5.87
N LEU A 102 30.79 -8.12 -6.72
CA LEU A 102 31.01 -8.73 -8.02
C LEU A 102 31.84 -7.84 -8.95
N SER A 103 31.70 -6.52 -8.86
CA SER A 103 32.53 -5.58 -9.62
C SER A 103 33.99 -5.58 -9.18
N ILE A 104 34.31 -5.96 -7.94
CA ILE A 104 35.70 -6.13 -7.48
C ILE A 104 36.29 -7.40 -8.11
N LEU A 105 35.51 -8.47 -8.16
CA LEU A 105 35.94 -9.74 -8.75
C LEU A 105 36.25 -9.63 -10.25
N THR A 106 35.59 -8.71 -10.97
CA THR A 106 35.88 -8.47 -12.40
C THR A 106 37.15 -7.66 -12.64
N GLN A 107 37.75 -7.06 -11.62
CA GLN A 107 39.08 -6.44 -11.73
C GLN A 107 40.21 -7.48 -11.84
N ASP A 108 40.01 -8.68 -11.26
CA ASP A 108 40.96 -9.79 -11.37
C ASP A 108 40.89 -10.43 -12.78
N ARG A 109 41.74 -9.95 -13.70
CA ARG A 109 41.73 -10.34 -15.12
C ARG A 109 41.82 -11.86 -15.35
N SER A 110 42.58 -12.60 -14.53
CA SER A 110 42.74 -14.06 -14.68
C SER A 110 41.46 -14.82 -14.37
N LYS A 111 40.84 -14.55 -13.21
CA LYS A 111 39.56 -15.16 -12.80
C LYS A 111 38.44 -14.72 -13.74
N TYR A 112 38.41 -13.43 -14.11
CA TYR A 112 37.40 -12.89 -15.00
C TYR A 112 37.46 -13.55 -16.39
N LYS A 113 38.65 -13.79 -16.95
CA LYS A 113 38.82 -14.50 -18.22
C LYS A 113 38.20 -15.90 -18.19
N THR A 114 38.43 -16.66 -17.12
CA THR A 114 37.82 -18.01 -16.97
C THR A 114 36.29 -17.94 -16.87
N ILE A 115 35.77 -16.98 -16.10
CA ILE A 115 34.32 -16.79 -15.94
C ILE A 115 33.70 -16.39 -17.27
N LEU A 116 34.27 -15.42 -17.97
CA LEU A 116 33.77 -14.91 -19.25
C LEU A 116 33.74 -16.01 -20.32
N ALA A 117 34.77 -16.85 -20.38
CA ALA A 117 34.82 -18.00 -21.27
C ALA A 117 33.65 -18.97 -21.04
N ASN A 118 33.34 -19.25 -19.77
CA ASN A 118 32.22 -20.12 -19.39
C ASN A 118 30.85 -19.45 -19.65
N LEU A 119 30.73 -18.14 -19.45
CA LEU A 119 29.51 -17.38 -19.74
C LEU A 119 29.18 -17.38 -21.24
N ILE A 120 30.20 -17.21 -22.09
CA ILE A 120 30.04 -17.27 -23.55
C ILE A 120 29.60 -18.69 -23.95
N ALA A 121 30.30 -19.73 -23.48
CA ALA A 121 29.96 -21.11 -23.79
C ALA A 121 28.52 -21.48 -23.36
N GLN A 122 28.13 -21.12 -22.13
CA GLN A 122 26.77 -21.34 -21.63
C GLN A 122 25.74 -20.62 -22.50
N GLY A 123 26.00 -19.37 -22.90
CA GLY A 123 25.11 -18.61 -23.77
C GLY A 123 24.94 -19.25 -25.15
N LEU A 124 26.01 -19.80 -25.72
CA LEU A 124 25.97 -20.53 -26.98
C LEU A 124 25.15 -21.83 -26.87
N PHE A 125 25.32 -22.59 -25.78
CA PHE A 125 24.53 -23.80 -25.52
C PHE A 125 23.04 -23.52 -25.31
N LEU A 126 22.68 -22.35 -24.77
CA LEU A 126 21.28 -21.93 -24.62
C LEU A 126 20.65 -21.48 -25.94
N LEU A 127 21.42 -20.83 -26.83
CA LEU A 127 20.91 -20.35 -28.11
C LEU A 127 20.78 -21.48 -29.14
N MET A 128 21.78 -22.37 -29.24
CA MET A 128 21.83 -23.45 -30.24
C MET A 128 21.66 -23.00 -31.70
N GLU A 129 22.06 -21.77 -32.02
CA GLU A 129 21.91 -21.16 -33.35
C GLU A 129 23.26 -21.06 -34.09
N LYS A 130 23.21 -21.08 -35.43
CA LYS A 130 24.42 -21.04 -36.28
C LYS A 130 25.08 -19.66 -36.34
N ASP A 131 24.28 -18.60 -36.39
CA ASP A 131 24.74 -17.21 -36.45
C ASP A 131 24.43 -16.50 -35.13
N VAL A 132 25.47 -16.14 -34.37
CA VAL A 132 25.35 -15.49 -33.06
C VAL A 132 26.15 -14.20 -33.03
N THR A 133 25.51 -13.12 -32.58
CA THR A 133 26.14 -11.82 -32.33
C THR A 133 26.31 -11.60 -30.84
N ILE A 134 27.52 -11.30 -30.38
CA ILE A 134 27.85 -11.04 -28.98
C ILE A 134 27.96 -9.53 -28.73
N ARG A 135 27.28 -9.04 -27.70
CA ARG A 135 27.47 -7.71 -27.12
C ARG A 135 28.21 -7.83 -25.80
N CYS A 136 29.25 -7.04 -25.66
CA CYS A 136 30.06 -6.95 -24.45
C CYS A 136 30.31 -5.48 -24.10
N ARG A 137 30.95 -5.23 -22.96
CA ARG A 137 31.43 -3.89 -22.61
C ARG A 137 32.64 -3.53 -23.48
N ARG A 138 32.86 -2.24 -23.75
CA ARG A 138 33.98 -1.76 -24.58
C ARG A 138 35.35 -2.26 -24.09
N ASN A 139 35.56 -2.27 -22.78
CA ASN A 139 36.82 -2.71 -22.16
C ASN A 139 37.06 -4.23 -22.29
N ASP A 140 35.99 -5.01 -22.42
CA ASP A 140 36.07 -6.47 -22.46
C ASP A 140 36.19 -7.01 -23.90
N ARG A 141 36.13 -6.13 -24.90
CA ARG A 141 36.17 -6.51 -26.33
C ARG A 141 37.37 -7.39 -26.67
N ASP A 142 38.57 -6.96 -26.25
CA ASP A 142 39.81 -7.68 -26.58
C ASP A 142 39.85 -9.06 -25.92
N LEU A 143 39.33 -9.15 -24.69
CA LEU A 143 39.21 -10.42 -23.96
C LEU A 143 38.19 -11.35 -24.61
N VAL A 144 37.03 -10.83 -25.02
CA VAL A 144 36.00 -11.62 -25.71
C VAL A 144 36.54 -12.13 -27.04
N GLN A 145 37.24 -11.28 -27.81
CA GLN A 145 37.84 -11.66 -29.09
C GLN A 145 38.86 -12.80 -28.92
N GLU A 146 39.66 -12.76 -27.86
CA GLU A 146 40.62 -13.83 -27.52
C GLU A 146 39.92 -15.15 -27.14
N LEU A 147 38.76 -15.08 -26.48
CA LEU A 147 38.04 -16.24 -25.94
C LEU A 147 37.08 -16.91 -26.94
N ILE A 148 36.72 -16.24 -28.04
CA ILE A 148 35.82 -16.76 -29.08
C ILE A 148 36.30 -18.11 -29.65
N PRO A 149 37.57 -18.30 -30.05
CA PRO A 149 38.05 -19.57 -30.59
C PRO A 149 37.89 -20.73 -29.60
N ASP A 150 38.20 -20.50 -28.33
CA ASP A 150 38.09 -21.50 -27.27
C ASP A 150 36.62 -21.88 -27.02
N ALA A 151 35.71 -20.89 -27.02
CA ALA A 151 34.28 -21.13 -26.89
C ALA A 151 33.71 -21.93 -28.08
N ILE A 152 34.15 -21.65 -29.31
CA ILE A 152 33.79 -22.40 -30.51
C ILE A 152 34.25 -23.86 -30.39
N ASN A 153 35.48 -24.08 -29.94
CA ASN A 153 36.03 -25.43 -29.78
C ASN A 153 35.24 -26.23 -28.75
N LYS A 154 34.91 -25.64 -27.59
CA LYS A 154 34.06 -26.27 -26.57
C LYS A 154 32.67 -26.62 -27.11
N TYR A 155 32.04 -25.69 -27.83
CA TYR A 155 30.72 -25.91 -28.42
C TYR A 155 30.73 -27.05 -29.47
N LYS A 156 31.74 -27.08 -30.34
CA LYS A 156 31.92 -28.11 -31.37
C LYS A 156 32.17 -29.51 -30.78
N GLN A 157 32.94 -29.58 -29.70
CA GLN A 157 33.24 -30.84 -29.02
C GLN A 157 31.99 -31.47 -28.40
N GLU A 158 31.13 -30.68 -27.76
CA GLU A 158 29.95 -31.21 -27.09
C GLU A 158 28.77 -31.49 -28.04
N LEU A 159 28.45 -30.57 -28.96
CA LEU A 159 27.27 -30.70 -29.82
C LEU A 159 27.52 -31.41 -31.17
N LYS A 160 28.77 -31.73 -31.52
CA LYS A 160 29.16 -32.34 -32.82
C LYS A 160 28.68 -31.56 -34.06
N GLN A 161 28.19 -30.34 -33.92
CA GLN A 161 27.82 -29.44 -35.02
C GLN A 161 29.02 -28.57 -35.44
N LYS A 162 29.17 -28.35 -36.75
CA LYS A 162 30.38 -27.73 -37.32
C LYS A 162 30.25 -26.24 -37.66
N ASP A 163 29.03 -25.74 -37.87
CA ASP A 163 28.79 -24.39 -38.40
C ASP A 163 28.31 -23.44 -37.31
N LEU A 164 29.25 -22.71 -36.72
CA LEU A 164 28.98 -21.62 -35.79
C LEU A 164 29.77 -20.38 -36.21
N LYS A 165 29.06 -19.30 -36.52
CA LYS A 165 29.62 -18.00 -36.84
C LYS A 165 29.31 -17.04 -35.70
N ILE A 166 30.35 -16.65 -34.98
CA ILE A 166 30.26 -15.67 -33.89
C ILE A 166 30.77 -14.33 -34.42
N THR A 167 29.96 -13.28 -34.29
CA THR A 167 30.35 -11.89 -34.57
C THR A 167 30.23 -11.04 -33.32
N ILE A 168 31.13 -10.07 -33.13
CA ILE A 168 30.99 -9.08 -32.06
C ILE A 168 30.24 -7.86 -32.63
N ASP A 169 29.24 -7.35 -31.92
CA ASP A 169 28.56 -6.10 -32.29
C ASP A 169 29.49 -4.92 -31.98
N GLU A 170 29.93 -4.20 -33.03
CA GLU A 170 30.78 -3.01 -32.89
C GLU A 170 29.98 -1.72 -32.72
N LYS A 171 28.66 -1.75 -32.88
CA LYS A 171 27.79 -0.57 -32.81
C LYS A 171 27.11 -0.45 -31.45
N ASN A 172 26.71 -1.57 -30.86
CA ASN A 172 26.00 -1.61 -29.58
C ASN A 172 26.81 -2.35 -28.52
N PHE A 173 27.38 -1.60 -27.59
CA PHE A 173 28.08 -2.15 -26.42
C PHE A 173 27.19 -2.12 -25.17
N LEU A 174 27.54 -2.96 -24.20
CA LEU A 174 26.94 -2.86 -22.86
C LEU A 174 27.36 -1.57 -22.16
N PRO A 175 26.55 -1.04 -21.22
CA PRO A 175 26.90 0.15 -20.46
C PRO A 175 28.24 0.02 -19.74
N ASP A 176 29.02 1.09 -19.69
CA ASP A 176 30.32 1.10 -19.01
C ASP A 176 30.20 0.98 -17.48
N ASP A 177 29.02 1.22 -16.90
CA ASP A 177 28.75 1.00 -15.47
C ASP A 177 28.41 -0.48 -15.15
N SER A 178 28.35 -1.35 -16.15
CA SER A 178 28.13 -2.78 -15.91
C SER A 178 29.38 -3.43 -15.30
N ALA A 179 29.14 -4.31 -14.32
CA ALA A 179 30.11 -5.22 -13.74
C ALA A 179 30.70 -6.17 -14.79
N GLY A 180 29.99 -6.39 -15.91
CA GLY A 180 30.48 -7.07 -17.11
C GLY A 180 29.68 -8.32 -17.49
N GLY A 181 30.26 -9.12 -18.37
CA GLY A 181 29.63 -10.30 -18.95
C GLY A 181 29.20 -10.06 -20.40
N VAL A 182 28.32 -10.92 -20.91
CA VAL A 182 27.97 -10.94 -22.34
C VAL A 182 26.47 -11.09 -22.55
N GLU A 183 25.98 -10.43 -23.59
CA GLU A 183 24.65 -10.68 -24.15
C GLU A 183 24.80 -11.29 -25.54
N LEU A 184 24.11 -12.39 -25.79
CA LEU A 184 24.15 -13.07 -27.08
C LEU A 184 22.82 -12.87 -27.80
N TYR A 185 22.91 -12.61 -29.09
CA TYR A 185 21.78 -12.36 -29.97
C TYR A 185 21.82 -13.32 -31.14
N ALA A 186 20.66 -13.86 -31.52
CA ALA A 186 20.51 -14.70 -32.71
C ALA A 186 19.32 -14.23 -33.57
N MET A 187 19.23 -14.77 -34.79
CA MET A 187 18.16 -14.47 -35.76
C MET A 187 17.96 -12.96 -36.01
N GLY A 188 19.05 -12.21 -36.19
CA GLY A 188 18.98 -10.76 -36.41
C GLY A 188 18.49 -9.95 -35.19
N GLY A 189 18.63 -10.51 -33.98
CA GLY A 189 18.28 -9.85 -32.73
C GLY A 189 16.93 -10.24 -32.13
N LYS A 190 16.20 -11.19 -32.73
CA LYS A 190 14.91 -11.68 -32.21
C LYS A 190 15.06 -12.51 -30.94
N ILE A 191 16.12 -13.30 -30.85
CA ILE A 191 16.41 -14.13 -29.67
C ILE A 191 17.57 -13.46 -28.93
N LYS A 192 17.39 -13.21 -27.63
CA LYS A 192 18.37 -12.59 -26.75
C LYS A 192 18.60 -13.49 -25.54
N VAL A 193 19.85 -13.81 -25.26
CA VAL A 193 20.30 -14.43 -24.01
C VAL A 193 21.17 -13.41 -23.27
N SER A 194 20.64 -12.88 -22.16
CA SER A 194 21.40 -11.98 -21.28
C SER A 194 22.13 -12.80 -20.24
N ASN A 195 23.45 -12.94 -20.39
CA ASN A 195 24.31 -13.66 -19.45
C ASN A 195 25.31 -12.69 -18.80
N THR A 196 24.85 -11.47 -18.50
CA THR A 196 25.60 -10.49 -17.71
C THR A 196 25.64 -10.89 -16.25
N ILE A 197 26.63 -10.39 -15.53
CA ILE A 197 26.80 -10.71 -14.11
C ILE A 197 25.60 -10.17 -13.29
N GLU A 198 25.06 -9.01 -13.65
CA GLU A 198 23.88 -8.44 -12.97
C GLU A 198 22.60 -9.22 -13.24
N ALA A 199 22.41 -9.72 -14.47
CA ALA A 199 21.25 -10.54 -14.82
C ALA A 199 21.27 -11.84 -14.01
N ARG A 200 22.44 -12.47 -13.90
CA ARG A 200 22.63 -13.68 -13.08
C ARG A 200 22.43 -13.41 -11.60
N LEU A 201 23.01 -12.33 -11.07
CA LEU A 201 22.79 -11.93 -9.68
C LEU A 201 21.30 -11.76 -9.42
N SER A 202 20.58 -11.03 -10.28
CA SER A 202 19.14 -10.81 -10.12
C SER A 202 18.34 -12.11 -10.20
N MET A 203 18.70 -13.02 -11.10
CA MET A 203 18.04 -14.33 -11.23
C MET A 203 18.21 -15.17 -9.97
N ILE A 204 19.45 -15.31 -9.47
CA ILE A 204 19.75 -16.06 -8.24
C ILE A 204 19.08 -15.39 -7.06
N PHE A 205 19.21 -14.06 -6.93
CA PHE A 205 18.63 -13.29 -5.84
C PHE A 205 17.13 -13.52 -5.69
N ASN A 206 16.39 -13.59 -6.80
CA ASN A 206 14.96 -13.89 -6.79
C ASN A 206 14.66 -15.33 -6.33
N GLN A 207 15.52 -16.29 -6.66
CA GLN A 207 15.35 -17.69 -6.23
C GLN A 207 15.64 -17.87 -4.74
N ILE A 208 16.71 -17.23 -4.24
CA ILE A 208 17.13 -17.33 -2.83
C ILE A 208 16.47 -16.28 -1.92
N LEU A 209 15.59 -15.44 -2.46
CA LEU A 209 14.90 -14.40 -1.70
C LEU A 209 14.18 -14.93 -0.45
N PRO A 210 13.51 -16.11 -0.49
CA PRO A 210 12.91 -16.70 0.70
C PRO A 210 13.94 -17.00 1.80
N GLU A 211 15.10 -17.53 1.43
CA GLU A 211 16.20 -17.84 2.37
C GLU A 211 16.85 -16.57 2.93
N ILE A 212 17.06 -15.55 2.09
CA ILE A 212 17.56 -14.24 2.51
C ILE A 212 16.61 -13.63 3.54
N ARG A 213 15.30 -13.66 3.25
CA ARG A 213 14.27 -13.15 4.16
C ARG A 213 14.32 -13.86 5.51
N GLU A 214 14.43 -15.19 5.50
CA GLU A 214 14.49 -16.00 6.72
C GLU A 214 15.75 -15.72 7.54
N LYS A 215 16.92 -15.57 6.89
CA LYS A 215 18.17 -15.24 7.57
C LYS A 215 18.22 -13.81 8.13
N LEU A 216 17.67 -12.84 7.40
CA LEU A 216 17.68 -11.43 7.82
C LEU A 216 16.62 -11.10 8.87
N PHE A 217 15.41 -11.65 8.72
CA PHE A 217 14.24 -11.24 9.51
C PHE A 217 13.69 -12.37 10.40
N GLY A 218 14.31 -13.55 10.37
CA GLY A 218 13.91 -14.72 11.16
C GLY A 218 12.85 -15.58 10.48
N VAL A 219 12.69 -16.79 11.04
CA VAL A 219 11.71 -17.78 10.59
C VAL A 219 10.30 -17.34 10.95
N ASN A 220 9.35 -17.61 10.07
CA ASN A 220 7.93 -17.45 10.40
C ASN A 220 7.51 -18.52 11.42
N GLN A 221 7.30 -18.12 12.68
CA GLN A 221 6.87 -19.02 13.76
C GLN A 221 5.55 -19.76 13.47
N ASN A 222 4.71 -19.21 12.59
CA ASN A 222 3.44 -19.83 12.21
C ASN A 222 3.56 -20.86 11.09
N ARG A 223 4.72 -20.98 10.42
CA ARG A 223 4.95 -22.00 9.39
C ARG A 223 5.30 -23.33 10.06
N LYS A 224 4.40 -24.32 9.94
CA LYS A 224 4.57 -25.65 10.53
C LYS A 224 5.11 -26.71 9.57
N TYR A 225 4.91 -26.53 8.26
CA TYR A 225 5.27 -27.49 7.22
C TYR A 225 6.15 -26.82 6.16
N HIS A 226 7.09 -27.59 5.61
CA HIS A 226 8.03 -27.14 4.57
C HIS A 226 7.83 -27.88 3.23
N ASP A 227 6.80 -28.71 3.19
CA ASP A 227 6.42 -29.61 2.10
C ASP A 227 5.81 -28.85 0.91
#